data_AF-A0AA35S3C2-F1
#
_entry.id   AF-A0AA35S3C2-F1
#
_cell.length_a   1.000
_cell.length_b   1.000
_cell.length_c   1.000
_cell.angle_alpha   90.00
_cell.angle_beta   90.00
_cell.angle_gamma   90.00
#
_symmetry.space_group_name_H-M   'P 1'
#
loop_
_entity.id
_entity.type
_entity.pdbx_description
1 polymer ?
#
loop_
_entity_poly.entity_id
_entity_poly.type
_entity_poly.pdbx_seq_one_letter_code
_entity_poly.pdbx_strand_id
1 'polypeptide(L)'
;MRRKCAKTVLCFSVAAAVLLVVQGLLGQRQRPTDRNGGGDDPPAALAQPLSPTITPSTDPDLSYGLKVSLQKQRRHVSFPEPDTLPYRKWRKSTEDRDTTQTWAVALRDYLSMLDKDISPHVNLVLGDYKHRMLVLNWVVAAAVKLEPPLHNILVISLQQGLCDFLANSTYISHLSNITCIVVPVDTIFSSKSNDDGWLKSLMVRPVVLRLINYWGYDVATYDSDAVVLKNPQELYKRHPHDILSSANIWPEYQAKPWGFTLCAGVMVLRASSATEMLWRSISNVSIRDDQVALNTALKNLNMTWKRTTQISEVCSVDGWEGQSSGGLQVFVFPERQFCRGHCCNAHRDGLYVVHPSGTHGAIRLKSRVLERAHAWFISTVTKELASPE
;
A
#
# COMPACT_ATOMS: atom_id res chain seq x y z
N MET A 1 30.62 60.95 -20.32
CA MET A 1 30.89 60.68 -18.88
C MET A 1 30.77 59.18 -18.61
N ARG A 2 31.80 58.36 -18.86
CA ARG A 2 32.68 57.74 -17.83
C ARG A 2 32.08 57.64 -16.41
N ARG A 3 31.73 56.41 -15.99
CA ARG A 3 32.46 55.65 -14.95
C ARG A 3 32.11 54.16 -15.01
N LYS A 4 33.18 53.36 -15.02
CA LYS A 4 33.24 51.90 -14.87
C LYS A 4 33.00 51.53 -13.40
N CYS A 5 32.43 50.37 -13.15
CA CYS A 5 32.93 49.47 -12.10
C CYS A 5 32.59 48.02 -12.45
N ALA A 6 33.63 47.27 -12.83
CA ALA A 6 33.62 45.83 -12.97
C ALA A 6 33.82 45.19 -11.60
N LYS A 7 33.27 43.98 -11.41
CA LYS A 7 33.99 42.86 -10.77
C LYS A 7 33.27 41.54 -11.07
N THR A 8 33.89 40.81 -11.99
CA THR A 8 33.82 39.36 -12.15
C THR A 8 34.24 38.67 -10.86
N VAL A 9 33.46 37.72 -10.36
CA VAL A 9 34.01 36.50 -9.73
C VAL A 9 33.20 35.31 -10.23
N LEU A 10 33.96 34.45 -10.90
CA LEU A 10 33.66 33.12 -11.37
C LEU A 10 33.38 32.20 -10.15
N CYS A 11 32.23 31.53 -10.11
CA CYS A 11 32.07 30.33 -9.29
C CYS A 11 31.56 29.18 -10.17
N PHE A 12 32.51 28.49 -10.78
CA PHE A 12 32.42 27.05 -10.97
C PHE A 12 32.05 26.41 -9.62
N SER A 13 30.90 25.73 -9.55
CA SER A 13 30.65 24.53 -8.71
C SER A 13 29.15 24.19 -8.68
N VAL A 14 28.59 23.74 -9.80
CA VAL A 14 27.28 23.04 -9.82
C VAL A 14 27.45 21.55 -10.16
N ALA A 15 28.65 21.10 -10.54
CA ALA A 15 28.92 19.70 -10.88
C ALA A 15 29.64 18.87 -9.78
N ALA A 16 30.00 19.48 -8.63
CA ALA A 16 30.82 18.80 -7.61
C ALA A 16 30.02 18.18 -6.44
N ALA A 17 28.71 18.46 -6.31
CA ALA A 17 27.90 17.93 -5.21
C ALA A 17 27.19 16.60 -5.52
N VAL A 18 27.27 16.11 -6.76
CA VAL A 18 26.69 14.82 -7.19
C VAL A 18 27.76 13.71 -7.28
N LEU A 19 29.06 14.06 -7.33
CA LEU A 19 30.14 13.08 -7.52
C LEU A 19 30.84 12.60 -6.23
N LEU A 20 30.69 13.30 -5.09
CA LEU A 20 31.42 12.96 -3.85
C LEU A 20 30.69 12.00 -2.89
N VAL A 21 29.44 11.64 -3.17
CA VAL A 21 28.71 10.58 -2.43
C VAL A 21 28.97 9.19 -3.05
N VAL A 22 29.46 9.12 -4.28
CA VAL A 22 29.68 7.85 -5.01
C VAL A 22 31.09 7.26 -4.77
N GLN A 23 32.07 8.05 -4.32
CA GLN A 23 33.44 7.55 -4.08
C GLN A 23 33.76 7.22 -2.60
N GLY A 24 32.87 7.53 -1.66
CA GLY A 24 33.08 7.24 -0.23
C GLY A 24 32.70 5.81 0.23
N LEU A 25 32.13 4.98 -0.66
CA LEU A 25 31.67 3.63 -0.34
C LEU A 25 32.44 2.51 -1.05
N LEU A 26 33.50 2.83 -1.80
CA LEU A 26 34.34 1.83 -2.46
C LEU A 26 35.77 1.87 -1.92
N GLY A 27 35.90 1.43 -0.67
CA GLY A 27 37.15 0.95 -0.11
C GLY A 27 37.55 -0.38 -0.76
N GLN A 28 38.54 -0.27 -1.64
CA GLN A 28 39.44 -1.26 -2.20
C GLN A 28 39.36 -2.73 -1.71
N ARG A 29 39.13 -3.63 -2.68
CA ARG A 29 39.87 -4.90 -2.78
C ARG A 29 40.25 -5.17 -4.25
N GLN A 30 41.52 -4.95 -4.57
CA GLN A 30 42.26 -5.60 -5.67
C GLN A 30 42.47 -7.08 -5.27
N ARG A 31 42.57 -8.14 -6.08
CA ARG A 31 42.99 -8.47 -7.48
C ARG A 31 42.83 -10.04 -7.61
N PRO A 32 43.31 -10.77 -8.64
CA PRO A 32 43.04 -10.78 -10.09
C PRO A 32 42.76 -12.21 -10.65
N THR A 33 42.83 -12.35 -11.99
CA THR A 33 42.94 -13.57 -12.85
C THR A 33 41.61 -14.23 -13.26
N ASP A 34 41.40 -14.81 -14.44
CA ASP A 34 42.03 -14.85 -15.77
C ASP A 34 40.94 -15.50 -16.69
N ARG A 35 40.61 -14.95 -17.86
CA ARG A 35 40.96 -15.41 -19.22
C ARG A 35 40.30 -16.70 -19.76
N ASN A 36 39.84 -16.59 -21.02
CA ASN A 36 39.44 -17.60 -22.03
C ASN A 36 38.05 -18.23 -21.84
N GLY A 37 37.21 -18.51 -22.84
CA GLY A 37 37.22 -18.58 -24.31
C GLY A 37 35.95 -19.41 -24.66
N GLY A 38 35.06 -19.02 -25.56
CA GLY A 38 35.09 -19.39 -26.98
C GLY A 38 34.26 -20.66 -27.27
N GLY A 39 33.36 -20.59 -28.26
CA GLY A 39 32.98 -21.74 -29.10
C GLY A 39 31.61 -22.41 -28.88
N ASP A 40 30.71 -22.16 -29.84
CA ASP A 40 29.93 -23.13 -30.63
C ASP A 40 28.83 -24.02 -29.99
N ASP A 41 27.57 -23.71 -30.36
CA ASP A 41 26.45 -24.63 -30.62
C ASP A 41 26.72 -25.54 -31.85
N PRO A 42 25.90 -26.55 -32.26
CA PRO A 42 24.88 -27.42 -31.61
C PRO A 42 25.18 -28.93 -32.00
N PRO A 43 24.26 -29.95 -32.07
CA PRO A 43 22.80 -29.96 -31.93
C PRO A 43 22.10 -31.12 -31.20
N ALA A 44 20.80 -30.88 -31.05
CA ALA A 44 19.63 -31.73 -30.83
C ALA A 44 19.80 -33.26 -30.91
N ALA A 45 19.31 -33.92 -29.85
CA ALA A 45 18.80 -35.29 -29.93
C ALA A 45 17.42 -35.36 -29.25
N LEU A 46 16.44 -35.84 -30.02
CA LEU A 46 15.08 -36.19 -29.63
C LEU A 46 15.11 -37.32 -28.59
N ALA A 47 14.50 -37.09 -27.42
CA ALA A 47 14.15 -38.15 -26.48
C ALA A 47 12.62 -38.19 -26.31
N GLN A 48 12.07 -39.38 -26.53
CA GLN A 48 10.65 -39.72 -26.45
C GLN A 48 10.12 -39.59 -25.01
N PRO A 49 8.82 -39.29 -24.81
CA PRO A 49 8.23 -39.26 -23.48
C PRO A 49 7.91 -40.68 -23.00
N LEU A 50 8.56 -41.09 -21.92
CA LEU A 50 8.12 -42.23 -21.10
C LEU A 50 6.98 -41.75 -20.20
N SER A 51 5.80 -42.34 -20.41
CA SER A 51 4.65 -42.22 -19.51
C SER A 51 4.96 -42.84 -18.14
N PRO A 52 4.69 -42.15 -17.01
CA PRO A 52 4.75 -42.81 -15.70
C PRO A 52 3.41 -43.49 -15.41
N THR A 53 3.47 -44.81 -15.23
CA THR A 53 2.43 -45.63 -14.60
C THR A 53 2.33 -45.25 -13.13
N ILE A 54 1.20 -44.69 -12.71
CA ILE A 54 0.87 -44.43 -11.31
C ILE A 54 0.19 -45.69 -10.75
N THR A 55 0.85 -46.38 -9.84
CA THR A 55 0.21 -47.35 -8.94
C THR A 55 -0.17 -46.65 -7.62
N PRO A 56 -1.37 -46.88 -7.07
CA PRO A 56 -1.77 -46.31 -5.79
C PRO A 56 -1.14 -47.13 -4.66
N SER A 57 -0.34 -46.50 -3.81
CA SER A 57 0.10 -47.05 -2.53
C SER A 57 -0.91 -46.66 -1.46
N THR A 58 -1.48 -47.67 -0.83
CA THR A 58 -2.22 -47.59 0.42
C THR A 58 -1.24 -47.62 1.58
N ASP A 59 -1.21 -46.57 2.40
CA ASP A 59 -0.93 -46.75 3.83
C ASP A 59 -1.48 -45.57 4.66
N PRO A 60 -2.18 -45.84 5.77
CA PRO A 60 -2.64 -44.84 6.73
C PRO A 60 -1.61 -44.64 7.87
N ASP A 61 -1.88 -43.66 8.72
CA ASP A 61 -1.15 -43.31 9.95
C ASP A 61 0.21 -42.63 9.80
N LEU A 62 0.23 -41.32 10.06
CA LEU A 62 1.26 -40.71 10.91
C LEU A 62 0.68 -39.45 11.58
N SER A 63 0.33 -39.62 12.85
CA SER A 63 0.05 -38.54 13.79
C SER A 63 1.36 -37.86 14.19
N TYR A 64 1.48 -36.56 13.94
CA TYR A 64 2.53 -35.74 14.53
C TYR A 64 1.93 -34.48 15.14
N GLY A 65 1.89 -34.48 16.48
CA GLY A 65 1.63 -33.29 17.28
C GLY A 65 2.84 -32.35 17.23
N LEU A 66 2.65 -31.14 16.71
CA LEU A 66 3.56 -30.03 16.90
C LEU A 66 3.05 -29.15 18.06
N LYS A 67 3.68 -29.27 19.23
CA LYS A 67 3.68 -28.22 20.24
C LYS A 67 4.68 -27.14 19.79
N VAL A 68 4.19 -26.07 19.18
CA VAL A 68 5.00 -24.86 18.94
C VAL A 68 4.90 -23.96 20.17
N SER A 69 5.99 -23.89 20.93
CA SER A 69 6.21 -22.89 21.96
C SER A 69 6.50 -21.53 21.31
N LEU A 70 5.49 -20.66 21.22
CA LEU A 70 5.64 -19.26 20.81
C LEU A 70 6.21 -18.42 21.97
N GLN A 71 7.54 -18.38 22.10
CA GLN A 71 8.20 -17.30 22.85
C GLN A 71 8.22 -16.04 21.98
N LYS A 72 7.28 -15.13 22.26
CA LYS A 72 7.11 -13.85 21.58
C LYS A 72 8.17 -12.86 22.06
N GLN A 73 9.34 -12.86 21.41
CA GLN A 73 10.39 -11.88 21.69
C GLN A 73 10.02 -10.54 21.02
N ARG A 74 9.22 -9.70 21.71
CA ARG A 74 8.99 -8.31 21.31
C ARG A 74 10.30 -7.53 21.53
N ARG A 75 11.07 -7.32 20.47
CA ARG A 75 12.18 -6.35 20.48
C ARG A 75 11.56 -4.95 20.53
N HIS A 76 11.85 -4.19 21.60
CA HIS A 76 11.67 -2.74 21.60
C HIS A 76 12.54 -2.17 20.49
N VAL A 77 11.92 -1.75 19.38
CA VAL A 77 12.60 -0.98 18.34
C VAL A 77 12.64 0.46 18.86
N SER A 78 13.80 0.90 19.33
CA SER A 78 14.06 2.31 19.61
C SER A 78 14.18 3.04 18.27
N PHE A 79 13.14 3.78 17.90
CA PHE A 79 13.22 4.70 16.76
C PHE A 79 14.06 5.92 17.16
N PRO A 80 14.94 6.42 16.28
CA PRO A 80 15.69 7.64 16.56
C PRO A 80 14.73 8.82 16.78
N GLU A 81 15.05 9.67 17.76
CA GLU A 81 14.32 10.92 17.98
C GLU A 81 14.28 11.76 16.69
N PRO A 82 13.13 12.43 16.41
CA PRO A 82 12.87 13.12 15.15
C PRO A 82 13.92 14.18 14.75
N ASP A 83 14.75 14.63 15.69
CA ASP A 83 15.78 15.66 15.47
C ASP A 83 17.05 15.15 14.77
N THR A 84 17.17 13.85 14.49
CA THR A 84 18.43 13.25 13.95
C THR A 84 18.37 12.79 12.49
N LEU A 85 17.26 13.00 11.78
CA LEU A 85 17.24 12.81 10.32
C LEU A 85 17.95 14.00 9.64
N PRO A 86 18.73 13.81 8.56
CA PRO A 86 19.34 14.91 7.81
C PRO A 86 18.26 15.61 6.97
N TYR A 87 17.31 16.28 7.62
CA TYR A 87 16.43 17.26 7.00
C TYR A 87 17.26 18.51 6.73
N ARG A 88 17.78 18.61 5.50
CA ARG A 88 18.50 19.80 5.04
C ARG A 88 17.55 20.99 5.19
N LYS A 89 17.94 21.96 6.03
CA LYS A 89 17.24 23.21 6.35
C LYS A 89 16.73 23.90 5.07
N TRP A 90 15.46 23.71 4.73
CA TRP A 90 14.78 24.44 3.66
C TRP A 90 14.52 25.87 4.15
N ARG A 91 15.44 26.77 3.84
CA ARG A 91 15.29 28.21 4.14
C ARG A 91 14.53 28.86 2.98
N LYS A 92 13.20 29.01 3.11
CA LYS A 92 12.37 29.95 2.34
C LYS A 92 11.23 30.53 3.20
N SER A 93 10.70 31.64 2.67
CA SER A 93 9.95 32.75 3.28
C SER A 93 8.84 32.40 4.27
N THR A 94 8.62 33.32 5.19
CA THR A 94 7.85 33.22 6.43
C THR A 94 6.32 33.28 6.31
N GLU A 95 5.74 33.27 5.10
CA GLU A 95 4.28 33.44 4.92
C GLU A 95 3.51 32.16 4.52
N ASP A 96 4.17 31.07 4.12
CA ASP A 96 3.52 29.81 3.70
C ASP A 96 3.64 28.66 4.74
N ARG A 97 3.96 28.98 6.01
CA ARG A 97 4.39 27.99 7.02
C ARG A 97 3.28 27.19 7.72
N ASP A 98 2.00 27.51 7.55
CA ASP A 98 0.99 27.01 8.50
C ASP A 98 0.25 25.73 8.08
N THR A 99 0.20 25.38 6.79
CA THR A 99 -0.66 24.28 6.30
C THR A 99 -0.01 22.91 6.28
N THR A 100 1.30 22.79 6.06
CA THR A 100 1.99 21.48 6.07
C THR A 100 2.16 20.94 7.49
N GLN A 101 2.31 21.82 8.48
CA GLN A 101 2.49 21.40 9.87
C GLN A 101 1.18 20.96 10.51
N THR A 102 0.03 21.46 10.04
CA THR A 102 -1.27 21.24 10.66
C THR A 102 -1.80 19.81 10.45
N TRP A 103 -1.75 19.25 9.23
CA TRP A 103 -2.29 17.90 9.01
C TRP A 103 -1.43 16.80 9.65
N ALA A 104 -0.10 16.96 9.66
CA ALA A 104 0.80 15.99 10.28
C ALA A 104 0.66 15.99 11.81
N VAL A 105 0.44 17.17 12.40
CA VAL A 105 0.10 17.29 13.83
C VAL A 105 -1.25 16.64 14.11
N ALA A 106 -2.29 16.94 13.33
CA ALA A 106 -3.60 16.29 13.48
C ALA A 106 -3.52 14.76 13.37
N LEU A 107 -2.71 14.24 12.44
CA LEU A 107 -2.48 12.81 12.31
C LEU A 107 -1.79 12.21 13.53
N ARG A 108 -0.74 12.87 14.04
CA ARG A 108 -0.05 12.43 15.26
C ARG A 108 -0.99 12.42 16.46
N ASP A 109 -1.78 13.48 16.61
CA ASP A 109 -2.71 13.64 17.73
C ASP A 109 -3.78 12.54 17.68
N TYR A 110 -4.37 12.29 16.50
CA TYR A 110 -5.25 11.14 16.26
C TYR A 110 -4.60 9.82 16.69
N LEU A 111 -3.37 9.55 16.23
CA LEU A 111 -2.67 8.30 16.56
C LEU A 111 -2.40 8.17 18.06
N SER A 112 -2.11 9.27 18.75
CA SER A 112 -1.87 9.29 20.19
C SER A 112 -3.10 8.95 21.03
N MET A 113 -4.30 9.17 20.47
CA MET A 113 -5.59 8.86 21.11
C MET A 113 -6.04 7.42 20.88
N LEU A 114 -5.37 6.66 20.01
CA LEU A 114 -5.80 5.31 19.67
C LEU A 114 -5.57 4.32 20.81
N ASP A 115 -6.63 3.60 21.13
CA ASP A 115 -6.54 2.42 21.98
C ASP A 115 -5.99 1.23 21.17
N LYS A 116 -4.74 0.88 21.45
CA LYS A 116 -4.04 -0.24 20.80
C LYS A 116 -4.55 -1.61 21.26
N ASP A 117 -5.27 -1.68 22.39
CA ASP A 117 -5.83 -2.91 22.90
C ASP A 117 -7.16 -3.26 22.19
N ILE A 118 -7.91 -2.24 21.72
CA ILE A 118 -9.14 -2.43 20.94
C ILE A 118 -8.84 -2.86 19.50
N SER A 119 -7.96 -2.13 18.80
CA SER A 119 -7.57 -2.47 17.43
C SER A 119 -6.10 -2.16 17.21
N PRO A 120 -5.29 -3.16 16.82
CA PRO A 120 -3.87 -2.94 16.58
C PRO A 120 -3.59 -2.15 15.29
N HIS A 121 -4.59 -2.01 14.40
CA HIS A 121 -4.44 -1.35 13.11
C HIS A 121 -5.25 -0.06 13.05
N VAL A 122 -4.69 0.94 12.37
CA VAL A 122 -5.43 2.06 11.79
C VAL A 122 -6.11 1.58 10.52
N ASN A 123 -7.42 1.79 10.38
CA ASN A 123 -8.16 1.49 9.15
C ASN A 123 -8.26 2.76 8.31
N LEU A 124 -7.38 2.90 7.32
CA LEU A 124 -7.24 4.08 6.48
C LEU A 124 -8.06 3.95 5.19
N VAL A 125 -8.84 4.98 4.86
CA VAL A 125 -9.46 5.14 3.54
C VAL A 125 -9.02 6.47 2.94
N LEU A 126 -8.54 6.45 1.70
CA LEU A 126 -8.29 7.66 0.93
C LEU A 126 -9.51 7.98 0.06
N GLY A 127 -9.94 9.23 0.07
CA GLY A 127 -10.98 9.71 -0.83
C GLY A 127 -10.89 11.21 -1.09
N ASP A 128 -11.68 11.66 -2.05
CA ASP A 128 -11.93 13.07 -2.31
C ASP A 128 -13.44 13.32 -2.36
N TYR A 129 -13.85 14.58 -2.58
CA TYR A 129 -15.28 14.92 -2.58
C TYR A 129 -16.06 14.27 -3.74
N LYS A 130 -15.43 14.00 -4.89
CA LYS A 130 -16.13 13.29 -5.99
C LYS A 130 -16.46 11.86 -5.57
N HIS A 131 -15.63 11.20 -4.77
CA HIS A 131 -15.88 9.85 -4.25
C HIS A 131 -16.67 9.80 -2.93
N ARG A 132 -17.24 10.92 -2.46
CA ARG A 132 -17.89 11.01 -1.13
C ARG A 132 -18.91 9.90 -0.83
N MET A 133 -19.69 9.47 -1.82
CA MET A 133 -20.69 8.41 -1.64
C MET A 133 -20.05 7.02 -1.50
N LEU A 134 -18.91 6.77 -2.16
CA LEU A 134 -18.15 5.54 -1.97
C LEU A 134 -17.51 5.52 -0.58
N VAL A 135 -16.90 6.63 -0.16
CA VAL A 135 -16.33 6.77 1.18
C VAL A 135 -17.40 6.58 2.26
N LEU A 136 -18.56 7.24 2.14
CA LEU A 136 -19.66 7.07 3.09
C LEU A 136 -20.16 5.62 3.12
N ASN A 137 -20.34 4.99 1.96
CA ASN A 137 -20.73 3.58 1.89
C ASN A 137 -19.71 2.67 2.58
N TRP A 138 -18.42 2.91 2.35
CA TRP A 138 -17.34 2.17 2.99
C TRP A 138 -17.38 2.33 4.52
N VAL A 139 -17.54 3.56 5.01
CA VAL A 139 -17.59 3.84 6.45
C VAL A 139 -18.82 3.18 7.09
N VAL A 140 -19.99 3.27 6.45
CA VAL A 140 -21.20 2.58 6.92
C VAL A 140 -21.00 1.06 6.94
N ALA A 141 -20.36 0.50 5.92
CA ALA A 141 -20.01 -0.92 5.91
C ALA A 141 -19.15 -1.27 7.13
N ALA A 142 -18.03 -0.58 7.29
CA ALA A 142 -17.00 -0.86 8.28
C ALA A 142 -17.45 -0.62 9.74
N ALA A 143 -18.17 0.47 10.01
CA ALA A 143 -18.47 0.92 11.36
C ALA A 143 -19.89 0.54 11.84
N VAL A 144 -20.83 0.29 10.92
CA VAL A 144 -22.24 0.07 11.27
C VAL A 144 -22.73 -1.32 10.87
N LYS A 145 -22.24 -1.89 9.76
CA LYS A 145 -22.75 -3.17 9.24
C LYS A 145 -21.92 -4.38 9.64
N LEU A 146 -20.64 -4.19 9.94
CA LEU A 146 -19.79 -5.28 10.41
C LEU A 146 -20.09 -5.65 11.86
N GLU A 147 -20.02 -6.95 12.13
CA GLU A 147 -20.12 -7.52 13.47
C GLU A 147 -18.90 -8.43 13.71
N PRO A 148 -17.94 -8.04 14.58
CA PRO A 148 -17.85 -6.74 15.26
C PRO A 148 -17.41 -5.60 14.30
N PRO A 149 -17.77 -4.34 14.61
CA PRO A 149 -17.38 -3.19 13.81
C PRO A 149 -15.87 -2.96 13.79
N LEU A 150 -15.39 -2.24 12.77
CA LEU A 150 -14.01 -1.75 12.75
C LEU A 150 -13.86 -0.50 13.61
N HIS A 151 -12.73 -0.42 14.30
CA HIS A 151 -12.32 0.73 15.11
C HIS A 151 -11.14 1.45 14.46
N ASN A 152 -10.77 2.62 14.98
CA ASN A 152 -9.62 3.41 14.53
C ASN A 152 -9.71 3.74 13.03
N ILE A 153 -10.86 4.24 12.58
CA ILE A 153 -11.12 4.58 11.18
C ILE A 153 -10.59 5.98 10.89
N LEU A 154 -9.63 6.07 9.97
CA LEU A 154 -9.05 7.31 9.49
C LEU A 154 -9.42 7.53 8.03
N VAL A 155 -10.15 8.60 7.75
CA VAL A 155 -10.38 9.07 6.39
C VAL A 155 -9.37 10.15 6.07
N ILE A 156 -8.56 9.92 5.03
CA ILE A 156 -7.70 10.96 4.46
C ILE A 156 -8.44 11.59 3.30
N SER A 157 -8.59 12.91 3.35
CA SER A 157 -9.16 13.69 2.27
C SER A 157 -8.16 14.62 1.63
N LEU A 158 -8.30 14.86 0.33
CA LEU A 158 -7.58 15.92 -0.37
C LEU A 158 -8.28 17.28 -0.27
N GLN A 159 -9.53 17.32 0.20
CA GLN A 159 -10.39 18.50 0.18
C GLN A 159 -11.26 18.57 1.43
N GLN A 160 -11.37 19.75 2.04
CA GLN A 160 -12.19 19.98 3.24
C GLN A 160 -13.65 19.52 3.06
N GLY A 161 -14.23 19.72 1.87
CA GLY A 161 -15.63 19.38 1.61
C GLY A 161 -15.99 17.91 1.85
N LEU A 162 -15.05 16.95 1.74
CA LEU A 162 -15.34 15.56 2.11
C LEU A 162 -15.46 15.40 3.62
N CYS A 163 -14.58 16.02 4.39
CA CYS A 163 -14.65 15.95 5.85
C CYS A 163 -15.92 16.64 6.37
N ASP A 164 -16.29 17.79 5.81
CA ASP A 164 -17.54 18.48 6.15
C ASP A 164 -18.77 17.62 5.81
N PHE A 165 -18.76 16.97 4.64
CA PHE A 165 -19.84 16.05 4.25
C PHE A 165 -19.97 14.87 5.22
N LEU A 166 -18.86 14.26 5.63
CA LEU A 166 -18.87 13.15 6.58
C LEU A 166 -19.33 13.59 7.98
N ALA A 167 -18.86 14.76 8.45
CA ALA A 167 -19.26 15.32 9.74
C ALA A 167 -20.75 15.66 9.81
N ASN A 168 -21.34 16.12 8.71
CA ASN A 168 -22.76 16.45 8.61
C ASN A 168 -23.65 15.26 8.20
N SER A 169 -23.08 14.07 7.98
CA SER A 169 -23.84 12.90 7.56
C SER A 169 -24.62 12.30 8.73
N THR A 170 -25.94 12.15 8.57
CA THR A 170 -26.80 11.53 9.57
C THR A 170 -26.44 10.06 9.86
N TYR A 171 -25.77 9.39 8.92
CA TYR A 171 -25.36 7.99 9.08
C TYR A 171 -24.21 7.79 10.07
N ILE A 172 -23.30 8.76 10.18
CA ILE A 172 -22.01 8.56 10.86
C ILE A 172 -21.60 9.69 11.82
N SER A 173 -22.32 10.81 11.84
CA SER A 173 -22.03 11.96 12.72
C SER A 173 -22.04 11.62 14.22
N HIS A 174 -22.74 10.56 14.62
CA HIS A 174 -22.80 10.07 15.99
C HIS A 174 -21.67 9.09 16.35
N LEU A 175 -20.83 8.71 15.38
CA LEU A 175 -19.78 7.72 15.57
C LEU A 175 -18.46 8.41 15.96
N SER A 176 -17.96 8.13 17.16
CA SER A 176 -16.72 8.72 17.68
C SER A 176 -15.44 8.02 17.19
N ASN A 177 -15.56 6.87 16.52
CA ASN A 177 -14.43 6.05 16.05
C ASN A 177 -13.94 6.42 14.64
N ILE A 178 -14.42 7.52 14.06
CA ILE A 178 -14.07 7.98 12.72
C ILE A 178 -13.44 9.37 12.82
N THR A 179 -12.27 9.54 12.23
CA THR A 179 -11.59 10.83 12.10
C THR A 179 -11.32 11.13 10.63
N CYS A 180 -11.62 12.35 10.17
CA CYS A 180 -11.28 12.81 8.83
C CYS A 180 -10.19 13.88 8.90
N ILE A 181 -9.10 13.69 8.16
CA ILE A 181 -7.97 14.63 8.09
C ILE A 181 -7.78 15.05 6.64
N VAL A 182 -7.70 16.37 6.42
CA VAL A 182 -7.36 16.94 5.12
C VAL A 182 -5.84 16.96 4.96
N VAL A 183 -5.35 16.35 3.87
CA VAL A 183 -3.95 16.33 3.47
C VAL A 183 -3.84 16.99 2.10
N PRO A 184 -3.59 18.31 2.05
CA PRO A 184 -3.48 19.04 0.79
C PRO A 184 -2.27 18.56 -0.01
N VAL A 185 -2.46 18.27 -1.30
CA VAL A 185 -1.43 17.69 -2.19
C VAL A 185 -0.18 18.58 -2.29
N ASP A 186 -0.38 19.89 -2.28
CA ASP A 186 0.65 20.93 -2.32
C ASP A 186 1.55 20.95 -1.08
N THR A 187 1.05 20.48 0.07
CA THR A 187 1.89 20.34 1.28
C THR A 187 2.93 19.24 1.17
N ILE A 188 2.72 18.27 0.27
CA ILE A 188 3.63 17.15 0.01
C ILE A 188 4.52 17.46 -1.21
N PHE A 189 3.94 18.02 -2.27
CA PHE A 189 4.64 18.28 -3.52
C PHE A 189 4.82 19.79 -3.74
N SER A 190 6.06 20.27 -3.57
CA SER A 190 6.44 21.68 -3.78
C SER A 190 6.36 22.17 -5.23
N SER A 191 5.89 21.33 -6.16
CA SER A 191 5.94 21.60 -7.59
C SER A 191 4.67 22.30 -8.07
N LYS A 192 4.83 23.55 -8.54
CA LYS A 192 3.85 24.31 -9.35
C LYS A 192 3.56 23.67 -10.72
N SER A 193 4.04 22.45 -11.01
CA SER A 193 3.74 21.80 -12.29
C SER A 193 2.24 21.57 -12.40
N ASN A 194 1.62 22.15 -13.42
CA ASN A 194 0.22 21.94 -13.78
C ASN A 194 -0.07 20.49 -14.19
N ASP A 195 0.98 19.70 -14.45
CA ASP A 195 0.84 18.33 -14.93
C ASP A 195 0.56 17.35 -13.77
N ASP A 196 -0.64 16.77 -13.88
CA ASP A 196 -1.19 15.58 -13.23
C ASP A 196 -1.55 15.68 -11.73
N GLY A 197 -2.49 16.56 -11.40
CA GLY A 197 -3.05 16.66 -10.04
C GLY A 197 -3.58 15.35 -9.46
N TRP A 198 -4.09 14.43 -10.30
CA TRP A 198 -4.61 13.13 -9.85
C TRP A 198 -3.50 12.11 -9.54
N LEU A 199 -2.41 12.07 -10.32
CA LEU A 199 -1.27 11.20 -10.01
C LEU A 199 -0.59 11.65 -8.71
N LYS A 200 -0.47 12.97 -8.52
CA LYS A 200 0.03 13.52 -7.25
C LYS A 200 -0.84 13.09 -6.07
N SER A 201 -2.16 12.95 -6.25
CA SER A 201 -3.03 12.52 -5.16
C SER A 201 -2.86 11.05 -4.78
N LEU A 202 -2.51 10.18 -5.73
CA LEU A 202 -2.17 8.78 -5.39
C LEU A 202 -0.94 8.71 -4.49
N MET A 203 0.04 9.59 -4.72
CA MET A 203 1.26 9.62 -3.92
C MET A 203 1.07 10.21 -2.50
N VAL A 204 -0.07 10.82 -2.18
CA VAL A 204 -0.42 11.22 -0.80
C VAL A 204 -0.47 9.99 0.12
N ARG A 205 -1.03 8.87 -0.38
CA ARG A 205 -1.21 7.65 0.40
C ARG A 205 0.12 7.08 0.90
N PRO A 206 1.14 6.80 0.07
CA PRO A 206 2.45 6.35 0.54
C PRO A 206 3.08 7.24 1.61
N VAL A 207 2.91 8.56 1.51
CA VAL A 207 3.46 9.50 2.49
C VAL A 207 2.77 9.36 3.84
N VAL A 208 1.44 9.33 3.85
CA VAL A 208 0.65 9.14 5.09
C VAL A 208 0.91 7.76 5.70
N LEU A 209 0.90 6.69 4.89
CA LEU A 209 1.17 5.33 5.36
C LEU A 209 2.56 5.20 5.99
N ARG A 210 3.58 5.81 5.37
CA ARG A 210 4.93 5.85 5.92
C ARG A 210 4.98 6.54 7.28
N LEU A 211 4.31 7.69 7.44
CA LEU A 211 4.27 8.41 8.72
C LEU A 211 3.60 7.58 9.83
N ILE A 212 2.47 6.93 9.53
CA ILE A 212 1.78 6.04 10.47
C ILE A 212 2.71 4.90 10.91
N ASN A 213 3.38 4.23 9.96
CA ASN A 213 4.34 3.16 10.29
C ASN A 213 5.58 3.68 11.03
N TYR A 214 6.07 4.88 10.70
CA TYR A 214 7.20 5.51 11.38
C TYR A 214 6.91 5.75 12.87
N TRP A 215 5.67 6.11 13.21
CA TRP A 215 5.22 6.23 14.60
C TRP A 215 4.86 4.89 15.27
N GLY A 216 5.15 3.76 14.62
CA GLY A 216 4.99 2.44 15.23
C GLY A 216 3.58 1.89 15.21
N TYR A 217 2.72 2.35 14.29
CA TYR A 217 1.36 1.85 14.11
C TYR A 217 1.25 0.98 12.86
N ASP A 218 0.53 -0.13 12.96
CA ASP A 218 0.13 -0.93 11.80
C ASP A 218 -1.05 -0.25 11.12
N VAL A 219 -1.14 -0.35 9.79
CA VAL A 219 -2.19 0.30 9.02
C VAL A 219 -2.78 -0.66 7.98
N ALA A 220 -4.10 -0.76 7.95
CA ALA A 220 -4.86 -1.38 6.86
C ALA A 220 -5.44 -0.26 6.00
N THR A 221 -5.00 -0.17 4.74
CA THR A 221 -5.45 0.83 3.78
C THR A 221 -6.42 0.24 2.77
N TYR A 222 -7.45 1.01 2.43
CA TYR A 222 -8.49 0.65 1.48
C TYR A 222 -8.74 1.78 0.48
N ASP A 223 -8.96 1.42 -0.78
CA ASP A 223 -9.61 2.30 -1.74
C ASP A 223 -11.07 2.53 -1.31
N SER A 224 -11.63 3.70 -1.65
CA SER A 224 -13.02 4.03 -1.29
C SER A 224 -14.07 3.04 -1.84
N ASP A 225 -13.73 2.28 -2.88
CA ASP A 225 -14.58 1.24 -3.47
C ASP A 225 -14.18 -0.20 -3.05
N ALA A 226 -13.21 -0.36 -2.14
CA ALA A 226 -12.85 -1.64 -1.58
C ALA A 226 -13.63 -1.92 -0.29
N VAL A 227 -14.92 -2.25 -0.43
CA VAL A 227 -15.86 -2.36 0.68
C VAL A 227 -15.65 -3.63 1.49
N VAL A 228 -15.52 -3.47 2.80
CA VAL A 228 -15.37 -4.56 3.76
C VAL A 228 -16.73 -5.21 4.05
N LEU A 229 -16.79 -6.54 3.91
CA LEU A 229 -17.98 -7.37 4.17
C LEU A 229 -17.87 -8.17 5.47
N LYS A 230 -16.64 -8.44 5.94
CA LYS A 230 -16.35 -9.11 7.20
C LYS A 230 -15.16 -8.48 7.87
N ASN A 231 -15.15 -8.41 9.20
CA ASN A 231 -14.02 -7.89 9.94
C ASN A 231 -12.75 -8.75 9.67
N PRO A 232 -11.71 -8.20 9.01
CA PRO A 232 -10.56 -8.97 8.58
C PRO A 232 -9.45 -9.05 9.65
N GLN A 233 -9.65 -8.51 10.85
CA GLN A 233 -8.59 -8.46 11.87
C GLN A 233 -8.07 -9.85 12.27
N GLU A 234 -8.95 -10.83 12.47
CA GLU A 234 -8.54 -12.22 12.77
C GLU A 234 -7.84 -12.89 11.58
N LEU A 235 -8.18 -12.49 10.35
CA LEU A 235 -7.43 -12.91 9.18
C LEU A 235 -6.03 -12.29 9.19
N TYR A 236 -5.90 -11.00 9.49
CA TYR A 236 -4.60 -10.33 9.57
C TYR A 236 -3.69 -10.93 10.64
N LYS A 237 -4.23 -11.24 11.83
CA LYS A 237 -3.46 -11.87 12.92
C LYS A 237 -2.85 -13.23 12.54
N ARG A 238 -3.52 -14.00 11.66
CA ARG A 238 -3.03 -15.32 11.19
C ARG A 238 -1.87 -15.24 10.21
N HIS A 239 -1.65 -14.09 9.58
CA HIS A 239 -0.58 -13.89 8.62
C HIS A 239 0.40 -12.83 9.17
N PRO A 240 1.48 -13.21 9.87
CA PRO A 240 2.38 -12.27 10.57
C PRO A 240 3.39 -11.54 9.66
N HIS A 241 3.17 -11.51 8.34
CA HIS A 241 4.06 -10.90 7.33
C HIS A 241 4.14 -9.36 7.46
N ASP A 242 5.18 -8.71 6.97
CA ASP A 242 5.25 -7.24 7.01
C ASP A 242 4.13 -6.57 6.21
N ILE A 243 3.74 -7.20 5.09
CA ILE A 243 2.72 -6.69 4.16
C ILE A 243 1.71 -7.78 3.87
N LEU A 244 0.42 -7.44 3.93
CA LEU A 244 -0.68 -8.27 3.45
C LEU A 244 -1.39 -7.52 2.33
N SER A 245 -1.69 -8.14 1.20
CA SER A 245 -2.33 -7.43 0.08
C SER A 245 -3.24 -8.36 -0.72
N SER A 246 -4.18 -7.79 -1.46
CA SER A 246 -4.84 -8.53 -2.55
C SER A 246 -3.98 -8.52 -3.83
N ALA A 247 -4.23 -9.47 -4.73
CA ALA A 247 -3.58 -9.54 -6.03
C ALA A 247 -4.18 -8.55 -7.05
N ASN A 248 -3.39 -8.20 -8.06
CA ASN A 248 -3.77 -7.45 -9.25
C ASN A 248 -2.98 -7.97 -10.46
N ILE A 249 -3.31 -7.48 -11.65
CA ILE A 249 -2.55 -7.66 -12.89
C ILE A 249 -1.83 -6.38 -13.33
N TRP A 250 -2.09 -5.24 -12.67
CA TRP A 250 -1.50 -3.97 -13.03
C TRP A 250 -0.37 -3.54 -12.07
N PRO A 251 0.79 -3.08 -12.58
CA PRO A 251 1.08 -2.92 -14.00
C PRO A 251 1.55 -4.23 -14.66
N GLU A 252 1.15 -4.43 -15.92
CA GLU A 252 1.27 -5.71 -16.63
C GLU A 252 2.71 -6.19 -16.76
N TYR A 253 3.67 -5.28 -16.92
CA TYR A 253 5.08 -5.62 -17.07
C TYR A 253 5.69 -6.24 -15.81
N GLN A 254 5.11 -5.99 -14.64
CA GLN A 254 5.46 -6.66 -13.37
C GLN A 254 4.62 -7.91 -13.14
N ALA A 255 3.36 -7.92 -13.59
CA ALA A 255 2.52 -9.09 -13.51
C ALA A 255 3.03 -10.25 -14.39
N LYS A 256 3.60 -9.97 -15.57
CA LYS A 256 4.10 -10.99 -16.48
C LYS A 256 5.13 -11.96 -15.84
N PRO A 257 6.18 -11.51 -15.14
CA PRO A 257 7.12 -12.41 -14.48
C PRO A 257 6.59 -13.04 -13.18
N TRP A 258 5.72 -12.37 -12.43
CA TRP A 258 5.24 -12.87 -11.12
C TRP A 258 3.93 -13.67 -11.22
N GLY A 259 3.20 -13.56 -12.32
CA GLY A 259 1.81 -13.99 -12.47
C GLY A 259 0.78 -13.02 -11.88
N PHE A 260 1.22 -12.02 -11.10
CA PHE A 260 0.37 -11.03 -10.44
C PHE A 260 1.20 -9.81 -10.00
N THR A 261 0.52 -8.81 -9.43
CA THR A 261 1.09 -7.63 -8.76
C THR A 261 0.34 -7.40 -7.46
N LEU A 262 0.93 -6.66 -6.53
CA LEU A 262 0.24 -6.24 -5.31
C LEU A 262 -0.73 -5.10 -5.61
N CYS A 263 -1.94 -5.20 -5.08
CA CYS A 263 -2.91 -4.13 -5.14
C CYS A 263 -2.72 -3.13 -4.00
N ALA A 264 -2.54 -1.84 -4.31
CA ALA A 264 -2.46 -0.79 -3.28
C ALA A 264 -3.84 -0.42 -2.69
N GLY A 265 -4.93 -0.87 -3.32
CA GLY A 265 -6.30 -0.57 -2.92
C GLY A 265 -6.84 -1.43 -1.78
N VAL A 266 -6.17 -2.53 -1.43
CA VAL A 266 -6.40 -3.24 -0.17
C VAL A 266 -5.09 -3.82 0.31
N MET A 267 -4.51 -3.22 1.34
CA MET A 267 -3.21 -3.60 1.86
C MET A 267 -3.11 -3.37 3.37
N VAL A 268 -2.40 -4.24 4.08
CA VAL A 268 -1.99 -4.06 5.47
C VAL A 268 -0.48 -3.92 5.51
N LEU A 269 0.01 -2.92 6.24
CA LEU A 269 1.43 -2.63 6.43
C LEU A 269 1.72 -2.60 7.92
N ARG A 270 2.58 -3.52 8.37
CA ARG A 270 3.04 -3.55 9.74
C ARG A 270 4.20 -2.59 9.95
N ALA A 271 4.22 -1.91 11.08
CA ALA A 271 5.35 -1.09 11.47
C ALA A 271 6.55 -1.99 11.81
N SER A 272 7.47 -2.11 10.88
CA SER A 272 8.70 -2.90 11.04
C SER A 272 9.88 -2.22 10.35
N SER A 273 11.10 -2.64 10.69
CA SER A 273 12.30 -2.19 9.99
C SER A 273 12.29 -2.60 8.51
N ALA A 274 11.66 -3.72 8.17
CA ALA A 274 11.54 -4.17 6.79
C ALA A 274 10.58 -3.27 5.99
N THR A 275 9.45 -2.89 6.57
CA THR A 275 8.52 -1.93 5.96
C THR A 275 9.17 -0.55 5.77
N GLU A 276 10.01 -0.08 6.69
CA GLU A 276 10.77 1.17 6.47
C GLU A 276 11.78 1.05 5.31
N MET A 277 12.40 -0.11 5.10
CA MET A 277 13.24 -0.33 3.90
C MET A 277 12.42 -0.26 2.61
N LEU A 278 11.20 -0.80 2.61
CA LEU A 278 10.28 -0.64 1.49
C LEU A 278 9.98 0.84 1.23
N TRP A 279 9.65 1.62 2.28
CA TRP A 279 9.35 3.04 2.12
C TRP A 279 10.51 3.84 1.54
N ARG A 280 11.74 3.53 1.96
CA ARG A 280 12.95 4.12 1.36
C ARG A 280 13.08 3.76 -0.12
N SER A 281 12.80 2.50 -0.48
CA SER A 281 12.82 2.06 -1.88
C SER A 281 11.75 2.77 -2.72
N ILE A 282 10.52 2.90 -2.22
CA ILE A 282 9.43 3.65 -2.86
C ILE A 282 9.83 5.11 -3.09
N SER A 283 10.47 5.77 -2.13
CA SER A 283 10.91 7.16 -2.26
C SER A 283 11.95 7.39 -3.36
N ASN A 284 12.63 6.34 -3.82
CA ASN A 284 13.60 6.39 -4.92
C ASN A 284 12.97 6.10 -6.29
N VAL A 285 11.69 5.73 -6.35
CA VAL A 285 10.99 5.46 -7.60
C VAL A 285 10.44 6.77 -8.17
N SER A 286 10.76 7.09 -9.42
CA SER A 286 10.35 8.34 -10.09
C SER A 286 8.90 8.33 -10.60
N ILE A 287 8.04 7.45 -10.09
CA ILE A 287 6.70 7.17 -10.62
C ILE A 287 5.65 7.77 -9.67
N ARG A 288 4.63 8.41 -10.24
CA ARG A 288 3.56 9.10 -9.50
C ARG A 288 2.28 8.27 -9.34
N ASP A 289 2.43 6.96 -9.24
CA ASP A 289 1.34 6.03 -8.95
C ASP A 289 1.82 5.11 -7.83
N ASP A 290 1.03 5.01 -6.76
CA ASP A 290 1.39 4.31 -5.54
C ASP A 290 1.51 2.79 -5.76
N GLN A 291 0.64 2.19 -6.58
CA GLN A 291 0.70 0.78 -6.89
C GLN A 291 1.88 0.45 -7.82
N VAL A 292 2.20 1.29 -8.81
CA VAL A 292 3.42 1.10 -9.61
C VAL A 292 4.67 1.28 -8.75
N ALA A 293 4.71 2.32 -7.92
CA ALA A 293 5.84 2.60 -7.05
C ALA A 293 6.09 1.44 -6.07
N LEU A 294 5.02 0.92 -5.46
CA LEU A 294 5.05 -0.25 -4.59
C LEU A 294 5.65 -1.48 -5.30
N ASN A 295 5.07 -1.88 -6.43
CA ASN A 295 5.52 -3.09 -7.15
C ASN A 295 6.93 -2.93 -7.72
N THR A 296 7.31 -1.72 -8.16
CA THR A 296 8.68 -1.40 -8.59
C THR A 296 9.67 -1.51 -7.43
N ALA A 297 9.32 -0.98 -6.25
CA ALA A 297 10.15 -1.07 -5.07
C ALA A 297 10.35 -2.53 -4.61
N LEU A 298 9.30 -3.35 -4.64
CA LEU A 298 9.38 -4.78 -4.32
C LEU A 298 10.30 -5.53 -5.31
N LYS A 299 10.21 -5.20 -6.60
CA LYS A 299 11.13 -5.74 -7.61
C LYS A 299 12.58 -5.33 -7.32
N ASN A 300 12.83 -4.07 -6.98
CA ASN A 300 14.16 -3.57 -6.64
C ASN A 300 14.74 -4.21 -5.37
N LEU A 301 13.88 -4.70 -4.47
CA LEU A 301 14.26 -5.47 -3.29
C LEU A 301 14.45 -6.97 -3.58
N ASN A 302 14.47 -7.38 -4.86
CA ASN A 302 14.62 -8.77 -5.30
C ASN A 302 13.59 -9.71 -4.64
N MET A 303 12.32 -9.30 -4.64
CA MET A 303 11.24 -10.12 -4.10
C MET A 303 11.11 -11.44 -4.86
N THR A 304 11.09 -12.54 -4.11
CA THR A 304 10.85 -13.89 -4.63
C THR A 304 9.52 -14.41 -4.11
N TRP A 305 8.77 -15.14 -4.93
CA TRP A 305 7.41 -15.57 -4.61
C TRP A 305 7.31 -17.09 -4.55
N LYS A 306 6.60 -17.59 -3.53
CA LYS A 306 6.23 -18.99 -3.36
C LYS A 306 4.71 -19.08 -3.28
N ARG A 307 4.13 -19.94 -4.09
CA ARG A 307 2.70 -20.26 -4.01
C ARG A 307 2.42 -21.06 -2.75
N THR A 308 1.41 -20.68 -1.97
CA THR A 308 1.11 -21.32 -0.68
C THR A 308 -0.17 -22.15 -0.67
N THR A 309 -1.11 -21.82 -1.54
CA THR A 309 -2.30 -22.62 -1.78
C THR A 309 -2.43 -22.84 -3.27
N GLN A 310 -2.78 -24.05 -3.70
CA GLN A 310 -3.21 -24.29 -5.06
C GLN A 310 -4.71 -24.56 -5.02
N ILE A 311 -5.51 -23.61 -5.48
CA ILE A 311 -6.96 -23.73 -5.57
C ILE A 311 -7.27 -24.05 -7.03
N SER A 312 -7.88 -25.21 -7.27
CA SER A 312 -8.17 -25.72 -8.62
C SER A 312 -9.45 -25.11 -9.23
N GLU A 313 -9.91 -23.98 -8.73
CA GLU A 313 -11.20 -23.40 -9.13
C GLU A 313 -11.02 -22.28 -10.15
N VAL A 314 -11.90 -22.30 -11.15
CA VAL A 314 -12.09 -21.22 -12.12
C VAL A 314 -12.33 -19.93 -11.34
N CYS A 315 -11.49 -18.90 -11.55
CA CYS A 315 -11.48 -17.59 -10.87
C CYS A 315 -10.66 -17.41 -9.57
N SER A 316 -9.74 -18.31 -9.22
CA SER A 316 -8.94 -18.11 -8.01
C SER A 316 -7.49 -17.73 -8.34
N VAL A 317 -7.10 -16.49 -8.01
CA VAL A 317 -5.68 -16.24 -7.70
C VAL A 317 -5.39 -16.94 -6.39
N ASP A 318 -4.39 -17.82 -6.43
CA ASP A 318 -3.84 -18.53 -5.29
C ASP A 318 -3.30 -17.58 -4.21
N GLY A 319 -3.17 -18.04 -2.97
CA GLY A 319 -2.36 -17.38 -1.97
C GLY A 319 -0.88 -17.46 -2.33
N TRP A 320 -0.16 -16.36 -2.11
CA TRP A 320 1.29 -16.27 -2.33
C TRP A 320 2.01 -15.70 -1.12
N GLU A 321 3.21 -16.20 -0.87
CA GLU A 321 4.16 -15.65 0.08
C GLU A 321 5.37 -15.12 -0.68
N GLY A 322 5.79 -13.91 -0.30
CA GLY A 322 6.94 -13.23 -0.86
C GLY A 322 8.01 -13.01 0.20
N GLN A 323 9.27 -13.22 -0.16
CA GLN A 323 10.41 -12.82 0.66
C GLN A 323 11.45 -12.07 -0.18
N SER A 324 11.87 -10.91 0.32
CA SER A 324 12.97 -10.11 -0.26
C SER A 324 14.33 -10.51 0.30
N SER A 325 15.41 -10.11 -0.36
CA SER A 325 16.77 -10.28 0.16
C SER A 325 17.02 -9.51 1.47
N GLY A 326 16.27 -8.42 1.70
CA GLY A 326 16.30 -7.62 2.93
C GLY A 326 15.42 -8.17 4.06
N GLY A 327 14.80 -9.34 3.89
CA GLY A 327 13.97 -9.95 4.92
C GLY A 327 12.52 -9.43 5.00
N LEU A 328 12.11 -8.49 4.13
CA LEU A 328 10.70 -8.10 3.97
C LEU A 328 9.87 -9.31 3.56
N GLN A 329 8.80 -9.57 4.31
CA GLN A 329 7.84 -10.66 4.09
C GLN A 329 6.50 -10.10 3.60
N VAL A 330 5.94 -10.73 2.57
CA VAL A 330 4.69 -10.32 1.95
C VAL A 330 3.75 -11.50 1.85
N PHE A 331 2.46 -11.31 2.15
CA PHE A 331 1.42 -12.29 1.88
C PHE A 331 0.37 -11.71 0.94
N VAL A 332 -0.02 -12.49 -0.06
CA VAL A 332 -1.05 -12.14 -1.02
C VAL A 332 -2.26 -13.00 -0.73
N PHE A 333 -3.38 -12.36 -0.41
CA PHE A 333 -4.63 -13.06 -0.17
C PHE A 333 -5.18 -13.67 -1.45
N PRO A 334 -5.80 -14.86 -1.34
CA PRO A 334 -6.51 -15.45 -2.47
C PRO A 334 -7.75 -14.65 -2.84
N GLU A 335 -8.12 -14.65 -4.11
CA GLU A 335 -9.22 -13.83 -4.64
C GLU A 335 -10.59 -14.15 -4.00
N ARG A 336 -10.79 -15.40 -3.56
CA ARG A 336 -12.00 -15.82 -2.82
C ARG A 336 -12.19 -15.12 -1.47
N GLN A 337 -11.15 -14.48 -0.92
CA GLN A 337 -11.23 -13.70 0.31
C GLN A 337 -11.29 -12.19 0.00
N PHE A 338 -10.57 -11.75 -1.03
CA PHE A 338 -10.50 -10.36 -1.47
C PHE A 338 -10.81 -10.29 -2.96
N CYS A 339 -12.11 -10.25 -3.27
CA CYS A 339 -12.54 -10.37 -4.65
C CYS A 339 -12.43 -9.05 -5.40
N ARG A 340 -11.97 -9.15 -6.66
CA ARG A 340 -11.78 -8.00 -7.52
C ARG A 340 -12.59 -7.98 -8.80
N GLY A 341 -13.47 -8.93 -9.06
CA GLY A 341 -14.11 -9.00 -10.37
C GLY A 341 -15.41 -9.75 -10.41
N HIS A 342 -15.69 -10.33 -11.56
CA HIS A 342 -16.92 -11.07 -11.82
C HIS A 342 -17.12 -12.29 -10.90
N CYS A 343 -16.05 -12.74 -10.26
CA CYS A 343 -16.05 -13.94 -9.45
C CYS A 343 -16.51 -13.69 -8.00
N CYS A 344 -16.90 -12.45 -7.64
CA CYS A 344 -17.36 -12.13 -6.29
C CYS A 344 -18.67 -12.85 -5.92
N ASN A 345 -19.50 -13.15 -6.91
CA ASN A 345 -20.76 -13.84 -6.66
C ASN A 345 -20.57 -15.33 -6.34
N ALA A 346 -19.47 -15.95 -6.79
CA ALA A 346 -19.23 -17.38 -6.62
C ALA A 346 -18.81 -17.76 -5.19
N HIS A 347 -18.25 -16.81 -4.42
CA HIS A 347 -17.59 -17.12 -3.14
C HIS A 347 -18.10 -16.26 -1.98
N ARG A 348 -19.37 -15.84 -2.01
CA ARG A 348 -19.93 -14.83 -1.08
C ARG A 348 -19.63 -15.12 0.40
N ASP A 349 -19.73 -16.37 0.83
CA ASP A 349 -19.54 -16.75 2.24
C ASP A 349 -18.07 -16.67 2.69
N GLY A 350 -17.11 -16.63 1.76
CA GLY A 350 -15.68 -16.51 2.06
C GLY A 350 -15.12 -15.09 2.03
N LEU A 351 -15.90 -14.12 1.52
CA LEU A 351 -15.39 -12.79 1.21
C LEU A 351 -15.26 -11.90 2.46
N TYR A 352 -14.09 -11.27 2.57
CA TYR A 352 -13.81 -10.20 3.53
C TYR A 352 -13.95 -8.83 2.89
N VAL A 353 -13.54 -8.68 1.63
CA VAL A 353 -13.58 -7.42 0.89
C VAL A 353 -14.02 -7.65 -0.55
N VAL A 354 -14.86 -6.74 -1.05
CA VAL A 354 -15.18 -6.61 -2.48
C VAL A 354 -14.57 -5.31 -3.00
N HIS A 355 -13.71 -5.43 -4.01
CA HIS A 355 -13.00 -4.30 -4.61
C HIS A 355 -13.11 -4.36 -6.14
N PRO A 356 -14.15 -3.77 -6.74
CA PRO A 356 -14.41 -3.84 -8.18
C PRO A 356 -13.17 -3.54 -9.04
N SER A 357 -12.88 -4.41 -10.01
CA SER A 357 -11.84 -4.15 -11.01
C SER A 357 -12.27 -3.04 -11.95
N GLY A 358 -11.29 -2.28 -12.42
CA GLY A 358 -11.51 -1.20 -13.37
C GLY A 358 -10.82 0.07 -12.93
N THR A 359 -9.76 0.41 -13.65
CA THR A 359 -9.12 1.72 -13.59
C THR A 359 -10.12 2.77 -14.09
N HIS A 360 -10.47 3.73 -13.24
CA HIS A 360 -11.13 4.98 -13.61
C HIS A 360 -12.57 4.87 -14.16
N GLY A 361 -13.26 3.76 -13.94
CA GLY A 361 -14.70 3.69 -14.21
C GLY A 361 -15.45 4.81 -13.47
N ALA A 362 -16.42 5.43 -14.12
CA ALA A 362 -17.27 6.44 -13.47
C ALA A 362 -17.80 5.89 -12.15
N ILE A 363 -17.85 6.72 -11.10
CA ILE A 363 -18.32 6.34 -9.75
C ILE A 363 -19.64 5.55 -9.79
N ARG A 364 -20.52 5.87 -10.74
CA ARG A 364 -21.78 5.14 -11.00
C ARG A 364 -21.59 3.67 -11.38
N LEU A 365 -20.55 3.31 -12.12
CA LEU A 365 -20.26 1.92 -12.46
C LEU A 365 -19.76 1.17 -11.22
N LYS A 366 -18.84 1.77 -10.46
CA LYS A 366 -18.35 1.20 -9.19
C LYS A 366 -19.50 0.94 -8.21
N SER A 367 -20.40 1.91 -8.02
CA SER A 367 -21.57 1.73 -7.15
C SER A 367 -22.49 0.61 -7.62
N ARG A 368 -22.74 0.47 -8.94
CA ARG A 368 -23.57 -0.63 -9.47
C ARG A 368 -22.93 -2.01 -9.26
N VAL A 369 -21.60 -2.12 -9.39
CA VAL A 369 -20.91 -3.38 -9.10
C VAL A 369 -21.03 -3.71 -7.62
N LEU A 370 -20.84 -2.74 -6.73
CA LEU A 370 -21.03 -2.92 -5.29
C LEU A 370 -22.48 -3.29 -4.94
N GLU A 371 -23.48 -2.65 -5.54
CA GLU A 371 -24.90 -2.98 -5.37
C GLU A 371 -25.19 -4.43 -5.75
N ARG A 372 -24.68 -4.89 -6.91
CA ARG A 372 -24.83 -6.29 -7.36
C ARG A 372 -24.12 -7.29 -6.45
N ALA A 373 -23.01 -6.88 -5.85
CA ALA A 373 -22.25 -7.69 -4.90
C ALA A 373 -22.81 -7.59 -3.46
N HIS A 374 -23.94 -6.90 -3.25
CA HIS A 374 -24.50 -6.62 -1.92
C HIS A 374 -23.50 -5.93 -0.96
N ALA A 375 -22.59 -5.14 -1.52
CA ALA A 375 -21.59 -4.34 -0.83
C ALA A 375 -21.94 -2.84 -0.81
N TRP A 376 -23.22 -2.52 -1.07
CA TRP A 376 -23.75 -1.15 -1.02
C TRP A 376 -24.86 -1.07 0.03
N PHE A 377 -24.64 -0.25 1.06
CA PHE A 377 -25.42 -0.21 2.28
C PHE A 377 -26.19 1.10 2.50
N ILE A 378 -25.86 2.15 1.75
CA ILE A 378 -26.58 3.43 1.82
C ILE A 378 -27.79 3.42 0.88
N SER A 379 -28.95 3.83 1.39
CA SER A 379 -30.19 3.77 0.61
C SER A 379 -30.11 4.69 -0.62
N THR A 380 -30.73 4.26 -1.72
CA THR A 380 -30.84 5.07 -2.95
C THR A 380 -31.66 6.34 -2.74
N VAL A 381 -32.58 6.37 -1.77
CA VAL A 381 -33.42 7.54 -1.44
C VAL A 381 -32.56 8.73 -0.97
N THR A 382 -31.42 8.47 -0.33
CA THR A 382 -30.45 9.53 0.00
C THR A 382 -29.62 10.04 -1.19
N LYS A 383 -29.67 9.42 -2.36
CA LYS A 383 -28.96 9.94 -3.56
C LYS A 383 -29.58 11.25 -4.06
N GLU A 384 -30.86 11.51 -3.78
CA GLU A 384 -31.57 12.73 -4.16
C GLU A 384 -31.24 13.92 -3.25
N LEU A 385 -30.85 13.69 -1.99
CA LEU A 385 -30.44 14.75 -1.06
C LEU A 385 -28.95 15.13 -1.17
N ALA A 386 -28.16 14.33 -1.91
CA ALA A 386 -26.72 14.53 -2.11
C ALA A 386 -26.37 15.08 -3.50
N SER A 387 -27.36 15.43 -4.33
CA SER A 387 -27.12 16.23 -5.53
C SER A 387 -26.81 17.66 -5.09
N PRO A 388 -25.61 18.18 -5.37
CA PRO A 388 -25.39 19.61 -5.28
C PRO A 388 -26.27 20.25 -6.35
N GLU A 389 -27.10 21.21 -5.97
CA GLU A 389 -27.53 22.25 -6.92
C GLU A 389 -26.30 22.96 -7.51
#